data_AF-X1K1S0-F1
#
_entry.id   AF-X1K1S0-F1
#
_cell.length_a   1.000
_cell.length_b   1.000
_cell.length_c   1.000
_cell.angle_alpha   90.00
_cell.angle_beta   90.00
_cell.angle_gamma   90.00
#
_symmetry.space_group_name_H-M   'P 1'
#
loop_
_entity.id
_entity.type
_entity.pdbx_description
1 polymer ?
#
loop_
_entity_poly.entity_id
_entity_poly.type
_entity_poly.pdbx_seq_one_letter_code
_entity_poly.pdbx_strand_id
1 'polypeptide(L)'
;SEQRLPGENALVTRMLYEVVKKLGVHEQVALDRTIFFVADKTRPTGFRVRFLESVFAQIQGESETHPLDLPYPKDVLILRYSLRRDEGISALLAEQVAEWEIRRVTDRSEAEEIIRLYGQVKGYGRTKAAVLLADRKDLVRLQAAVAVRETVAVNDAATILTLRQFHVGRRIMIPKMDPLHERVFLVDYEVADNFFLSEFYYEVFQDTFRNHYEGIRELLDRKGR
;
A
#
# COMPACT_ATOMS: atom_id res chain seq x y z
N SER A 1 -4.10 29.35 -4.09
CA SER A 1 -4.28 27.90 -4.29
C SER A 1 -2.98 27.35 -4.84
N GLU A 2 -2.37 26.37 -4.16
CA GLU A 2 -1.12 25.78 -4.67
C GLU A 2 -1.41 24.95 -5.92
N GLN A 3 -0.72 25.24 -7.02
CA GLN A 3 -0.75 24.45 -8.25
C GLN A 3 -0.09 23.09 -7.97
N ARG A 4 -0.91 22.08 -7.66
CA ARG A 4 -0.50 20.69 -7.57
C ARG A 4 -0.72 20.00 -8.91
N LEU A 5 0.25 19.21 -9.34
CA LEU A 5 0.09 18.40 -10.54
C LEU A 5 -0.81 17.20 -10.18
N PRO A 6 -1.95 16.99 -10.87
CA PRO A 6 -2.82 15.86 -10.55
C PRO A 6 -2.08 14.52 -10.66
N GLY A 7 -2.18 13.69 -9.62
CA GLY A 7 -1.52 12.39 -9.54
C GLY A 7 -0.03 12.43 -9.14
N GLU A 8 0.53 13.60 -8.84
CA GLU A 8 1.95 13.73 -8.49
C GLU A 8 2.37 12.91 -7.26
N ASN A 9 1.44 12.67 -6.34
CA ASN A 9 1.64 11.84 -5.17
C ASN A 9 2.07 10.41 -5.55
N ALA A 10 1.54 9.83 -6.63
CA ALA A 10 1.94 8.51 -7.10
C ALA A 10 3.42 8.47 -7.51
N LEU A 11 3.90 9.50 -8.22
CA LEU A 11 5.30 9.65 -8.60
C LEU A 11 6.19 9.81 -7.36
N VAL A 12 5.78 10.67 -6.43
CA VAL A 12 6.56 10.96 -5.24
C VAL A 12 6.65 9.75 -4.30
N THR A 13 5.55 9.02 -4.11
CA THR A 13 5.55 7.76 -3.36
C THR A 13 6.53 6.76 -3.97
N ARG A 14 6.55 6.64 -5.31
CA ARG A 14 7.52 5.80 -6.01
C ARG A 14 8.97 6.27 -5.81
N MET A 15 9.22 7.58 -5.79
CA MET A 15 10.55 8.13 -5.50
C MET A 15 10.98 7.82 -4.07
N LEU A 16 10.12 8.02 -3.08
CA LEU A 16 10.38 7.65 -1.68
C LEU A 16 10.66 6.16 -1.55
N TYR A 17 9.87 5.32 -2.22
CA TYR A 17 10.07 3.87 -2.27
C TYR A 17 11.49 3.51 -2.74
N GLU A 18 11.96 4.13 -3.82
CA GLU A 18 13.33 3.90 -4.30
C GLU A 18 14.40 4.42 -3.34
N VAL A 19 14.16 5.53 -2.65
CA VAL A 19 15.07 6.06 -1.62
C VAL A 19 15.17 5.09 -0.44
N VAL A 20 14.06 4.65 0.14
CA VAL A 20 14.09 3.73 1.31
C VAL A 20 14.71 2.38 0.96
N LYS A 21 14.56 1.93 -0.29
CA LYS A 21 15.24 0.72 -0.79
C LYS A 21 16.74 0.92 -0.91
N LYS A 22 17.18 2.00 -1.56
CA LYS A 22 18.62 2.30 -1.75
C LYS A 22 19.34 2.51 -0.42
N LEU A 23 18.65 3.03 0.59
CA LEU A 23 19.20 3.22 1.94
C LEU A 23 19.13 1.95 2.81
N GLY A 24 18.56 0.83 2.32
CA GLY A 24 18.43 -0.41 3.10
C GLY A 24 17.47 -0.31 4.29
N VAL A 25 16.64 0.73 4.35
CA VAL A 25 15.77 0.99 5.52
C VAL A 25 14.70 -0.08 5.68
N HIS A 26 14.20 -0.59 4.56
CA HIS A 26 13.21 -1.66 4.50
C HIS A 26 13.69 -2.98 5.14
N GLU A 27 15.00 -3.24 5.16
CA GLU A 27 15.57 -4.45 5.77
C GLU A 27 15.39 -4.50 7.29
N GLN A 28 15.15 -3.33 7.92
CA GLN A 28 14.88 -3.19 9.35
C GLN A 28 13.39 -3.37 9.71
N VAL A 29 12.55 -3.76 8.75
CA VAL A 29 11.14 -4.07 8.99
C VAL A 29 11.00 -5.57 9.24
N ALA A 30 10.74 -5.92 10.50
CA ALA A 30 10.59 -7.29 10.97
C ALA A 30 9.33 -7.97 10.38
N LEU A 31 9.52 -8.98 9.51
CA LEU A 31 8.41 -9.70 8.88
C LEU A 31 7.63 -10.56 9.88
N ASP A 32 8.32 -11.21 10.82
CA ASP A 32 7.76 -12.00 11.91
C ASP A 32 6.93 -11.15 12.89
N ARG A 33 7.12 -9.83 12.87
CA ARG A 33 6.35 -8.84 13.66
C ARG A 33 5.49 -7.92 12.79
N THR A 34 5.20 -8.34 11.57
CA THR A 34 4.24 -7.66 10.71
C THR A 34 2.84 -8.21 10.95
N ILE A 35 1.88 -7.33 11.22
CA ILE A 35 0.50 -7.67 11.55
C ILE A 35 -0.50 -6.96 10.63
N PHE A 36 -1.73 -7.46 10.62
CA PHE A 36 -2.89 -6.78 10.04
C PHE A 36 -4.12 -7.03 10.92
N PHE A 37 -5.11 -6.13 10.84
CA PHE A 37 -6.37 -6.30 11.55
C PHE A 37 -7.39 -7.01 10.68
N VAL A 38 -8.18 -7.90 11.29
CA VAL A 38 -9.28 -8.61 10.64
C VAL A 38 -10.55 -8.35 11.41
N ALA A 39 -11.66 -8.07 10.70
CA ALA A 39 -12.95 -7.85 11.33
C ALA A 39 -13.35 -9.02 12.24
N ASP A 40 -13.76 -8.70 13.46
CA ASP A 40 -14.19 -9.67 14.47
C ASP A 40 -15.24 -9.02 15.37
N LYS A 41 -16.52 -9.24 15.02
CA LYS A 41 -17.66 -8.69 15.76
C LYS A 41 -17.82 -9.27 17.16
N THR A 42 -17.11 -10.35 17.49
CA THR A 42 -17.17 -10.97 18.83
C THR A 42 -16.30 -10.23 19.84
N ARG A 43 -15.37 -9.38 19.39
CA ARG A 43 -14.49 -8.59 20.25
C ARG A 43 -15.05 -7.18 20.47
N PRO A 44 -14.84 -6.57 21.66
CA PRO A 44 -15.22 -5.18 21.92
C PRO A 44 -14.60 -4.18 20.94
N THR A 45 -13.40 -4.46 20.43
CA THR A 45 -12.69 -3.64 19.44
C THR A 45 -13.26 -3.76 18.02
N GLY A 46 -14.10 -4.75 17.74
CA GLY A 46 -14.62 -5.02 16.40
C GLY A 46 -13.62 -5.67 15.43
N PHE A 47 -12.39 -5.92 15.86
CA PHE A 47 -11.34 -6.58 15.09
C PHE A 47 -10.40 -7.40 15.98
N ARG A 48 -9.69 -8.34 15.35
CA ARG A 48 -8.59 -9.10 15.94
C ARG A 48 -7.29 -8.87 15.19
N VAL A 49 -6.17 -9.01 15.90
CA VAL A 49 -4.82 -8.93 15.33
C VAL A 49 -4.45 -10.26 14.72
N ARG A 50 -3.84 -10.24 13.53
CA ARG A 50 -3.26 -11.42 12.88
C ARG A 50 -1.83 -11.14 12.44
N PHE A 51 -0.92 -12.05 12.75
CA PHE A 51 0.46 -11.99 12.28
C PHE A 51 0.55 -12.53 10.86
N LEU A 52 1.35 -11.88 10.02
CA LEU A 52 1.58 -12.32 8.65
C LEU A 52 2.15 -13.75 8.61
N GLU A 53 3.11 -14.03 9.48
CA GLU A 53 3.74 -15.36 9.60
C GLU A 53 2.74 -16.47 9.92
N SER A 54 1.72 -16.19 10.74
CA SER A 54 0.65 -17.15 11.04
C SER A 54 -0.17 -17.57 9.82
N VAL A 55 -0.25 -16.71 8.80
CA VAL A 55 -0.93 -17.02 7.55
C VAL A 55 -0.03 -17.88 6.67
N PHE A 56 1.27 -17.58 6.60
CA PHE A 56 2.20 -18.42 5.87
C PHE A 56 2.31 -19.81 6.49
N ALA A 57 2.36 -19.93 7.81
CA ALA A 57 2.29 -21.22 8.50
C ALA A 57 0.99 -21.98 8.15
N GLN A 58 -0.15 -21.28 8.04
CA GLN A 58 -1.41 -21.89 7.60
C GLN A 58 -1.35 -22.41 6.16
N ILE A 59 -0.75 -21.65 5.24
CA ILE A 59 -0.61 -22.07 3.82
C ILE A 59 0.39 -23.22 3.71
N GLN A 60 1.47 -23.19 4.50
CA GLN A 60 2.54 -24.18 4.47
C GLN A 60 2.03 -25.55 4.91
N GLY A 61 1.18 -25.61 5.93
CA GLY A 61 0.68 -26.88 6.47
C GLY A 61 1.85 -27.78 6.91
N GLU A 62 1.94 -28.96 6.31
CA GLU A 62 3.00 -29.95 6.57
C GLU A 62 4.19 -29.85 5.60
N SER A 63 4.16 -28.91 4.63
CA SER A 63 5.25 -28.73 3.66
C SER A 63 6.54 -28.25 4.34
N GLU A 64 7.67 -28.85 3.99
CA GLU A 64 9.00 -28.35 4.40
C GLU A 64 9.40 -27.07 3.65
N THR A 65 8.81 -26.84 2.47
CA THR A 65 9.08 -25.65 1.66
C THR A 65 8.15 -24.51 2.05
N HIS A 66 8.72 -23.32 2.26
CA HIS A 66 7.97 -22.12 2.56
C HIS A 66 7.04 -21.73 1.39
N PRO A 67 5.79 -21.27 1.65
CA PRO A 67 4.79 -21.03 0.60
C PRO A 67 5.24 -20.10 -0.53
N LEU A 68 6.00 -19.05 -0.17
CA LEU A 68 6.49 -18.06 -1.13
C LEU A 68 7.54 -18.62 -2.12
N ASP A 69 8.19 -19.73 -1.76
CA ASP A 69 9.24 -20.36 -2.56
C ASP A 69 8.69 -21.51 -3.44
N LEU A 70 7.40 -21.86 -3.28
CA LEU A 70 6.74 -22.84 -4.13
C LEU A 70 6.64 -22.35 -5.59
N PRO A 71 6.76 -23.25 -6.58
CA PRO A 71 6.44 -22.93 -7.95
C PRO A 71 4.93 -22.72 -8.11
N TYR A 72 4.54 -21.99 -9.16
CA TYR A 72 3.15 -21.94 -9.57
C TYR A 72 2.69 -23.28 -10.17
N PRO A 73 1.39 -23.63 -10.11
CA PRO A 73 0.33 -22.94 -9.39
C PRO A 73 0.51 -23.00 -7.86
N LYS A 74 0.22 -21.91 -7.15
CA LYS A 74 0.35 -21.82 -5.69
C LYS A 74 -0.69 -20.94 -5.05
N ASP A 75 -0.79 -21.06 -3.73
CA ASP A 75 -1.67 -20.26 -2.91
C ASP A 75 -0.95 -18.96 -2.52
N VAL A 76 -1.64 -17.83 -2.66
CA VAL A 76 -1.10 -16.50 -2.37
C VAL A 76 -2.01 -15.79 -1.36
N LEU A 77 -1.41 -14.91 -0.55
CA LEU A 77 -2.16 -14.08 0.37
C LEU A 77 -2.54 -12.76 -0.30
N ILE A 78 -3.81 -12.38 -0.18
CA ILE A 78 -4.32 -11.09 -0.63
C ILE A 78 -4.93 -10.36 0.57
N LEU A 79 -4.49 -9.14 0.82
CA LEU A 79 -5.05 -8.21 1.80
C LEU A 79 -5.67 -7.03 1.06
N ARG A 80 -6.92 -6.70 1.36
CA ARG A 80 -7.73 -5.68 0.68
C ARG A 80 -8.22 -4.65 1.68
N TYR A 81 -8.03 -3.38 1.36
CA TYR A 81 -8.39 -2.25 2.20
C TYR A 81 -9.25 -1.28 1.41
N SER A 82 -10.20 -0.65 2.10
CA SER A 82 -11.07 0.37 1.52
C SER A 82 -11.13 1.61 2.40
N LEU A 83 -10.88 2.79 1.83
CA LEU A 83 -11.13 4.08 2.46
C LEU A 83 -12.64 4.32 2.52
N ARG A 84 -13.14 4.65 3.72
CA ARG A 84 -14.52 5.10 3.91
C ARG A 84 -14.50 6.61 4.10
N ARG A 85 -15.19 7.35 3.22
CA ARG A 85 -15.27 8.82 3.29
C ARG A 85 -16.27 9.33 4.35
N ASP A 86 -16.67 8.48 5.27
CA ASP A 86 -17.68 8.79 6.28
C ASP A 86 -16.97 9.46 7.48
N GLU A 87 -17.50 10.56 8.01
CA GLU A 87 -16.92 11.21 9.19
C GLU A 87 -17.29 10.43 10.46
N GLY A 88 -16.33 9.67 11.02
CA GLY A 88 -16.50 9.01 12.31
C GLY A 88 -15.39 8.02 12.66
N ILE A 89 -15.27 7.70 13.96
CA ILE A 89 -14.28 6.73 14.48
C ILE A 89 -14.41 5.37 13.77
N SER A 90 -15.63 4.99 13.39
CA SER A 90 -15.91 3.75 12.64
C SER A 90 -15.24 3.73 11.26
N ALA A 91 -15.12 4.88 10.58
CA ALA A 91 -14.43 4.98 9.30
C ALA A 91 -12.92 4.83 9.46
N LEU A 92 -12.32 5.51 10.45
CA LEU A 92 -10.89 5.38 10.77
C LEU A 92 -10.50 3.93 11.14
N LEU A 93 -11.38 3.21 11.83
CA LEU A 93 -11.18 1.80 12.13
C LEU A 93 -11.31 0.91 10.89
N ALA A 94 -12.26 1.22 9.99
CA ALA A 94 -12.45 0.46 8.75
C ALA A 94 -11.24 0.55 7.81
N GLU A 95 -10.52 1.68 7.81
CA GLU A 95 -9.31 1.87 6.99
C GLU A 95 -8.13 0.99 7.42
N GLN A 96 -8.14 0.53 8.68
CA GLN A 96 -7.09 -0.32 9.24
C GLN A 96 -7.44 -1.81 9.18
N VAL A 97 -8.69 -2.17 8.87
CA VAL A 97 -9.15 -3.56 8.85
C VAL A 97 -9.09 -4.13 7.43
N ALA A 98 -8.36 -5.22 7.28
CA ALA A 98 -8.20 -5.93 6.02
C ALA A 98 -9.37 -6.92 5.78
N GLU A 99 -9.91 -6.88 4.58
CA GLU A 99 -10.52 -8.06 3.96
C GLU A 99 -9.40 -8.94 3.41
N TRP A 100 -9.27 -10.18 3.87
CA TRP A 100 -8.16 -11.05 3.46
C TRP A 100 -8.65 -12.38 2.90
N GLU A 101 -7.90 -12.95 1.98
CA GLU A 101 -8.15 -14.28 1.42
C GLU A 101 -6.84 -14.98 1.03
N ILE A 102 -6.88 -16.31 1.05
CA ILE A 102 -5.87 -17.15 0.41
C ILE A 102 -6.49 -17.58 -0.92
N ARG A 103 -5.80 -17.31 -2.02
CA ARG A 103 -6.28 -17.65 -3.36
C ARG A 103 -5.21 -18.43 -4.12
N ARG A 104 -5.62 -19.51 -4.78
CA ARG A 104 -4.74 -20.23 -5.70
C ARG A 104 -4.66 -19.48 -7.03
N VAL A 105 -3.44 -19.29 -7.52
CA VAL A 105 -3.16 -18.63 -8.81
C VAL A 105 -2.27 -19.51 -9.69
N THR A 106 -2.42 -19.38 -11.01
CA THR A 106 -1.73 -20.21 -12.01
C THR A 106 -0.34 -19.72 -12.35
N ASP A 107 -0.09 -18.43 -12.24
CA ASP A 107 1.18 -17.79 -12.57
C ASP A 107 1.27 -16.38 -11.96
N ARG A 108 2.41 -15.71 -12.21
CA ARG A 108 2.66 -14.34 -11.74
C ARG A 108 1.74 -13.31 -12.39
N SER A 109 1.37 -13.51 -13.65
CA SER A 109 0.52 -12.57 -14.40
C SER A 109 -0.90 -12.54 -13.82
N GLU A 110 -1.47 -13.69 -13.46
CA GLU A 110 -2.77 -13.75 -12.78
C GLU A 110 -2.73 -12.98 -11.45
N ALA A 111 -1.67 -13.17 -10.66
CA ALA A 111 -1.49 -12.44 -9.41
C ALA A 111 -1.43 -10.92 -9.63
N GLU A 112 -0.66 -10.46 -10.62
CA GLU A 112 -0.56 -9.03 -10.96
C GLU A 112 -1.88 -8.44 -11.46
N GLU A 113 -2.67 -9.21 -12.22
CA GLU A 113 -3.99 -8.76 -12.68
C GLU A 113 -4.96 -8.59 -11.52
N ILE A 114 -4.97 -9.51 -10.56
CA ILE A 114 -5.83 -9.44 -9.35
C ILE A 114 -5.57 -8.13 -8.59
N ILE A 115 -4.30 -7.80 -8.32
CA ILE A 115 -3.95 -6.59 -7.59
C ILE A 115 -4.26 -5.34 -8.43
N ARG A 116 -3.94 -5.34 -9.74
CA ARG A 116 -4.19 -4.23 -10.65
C ARG A 116 -5.66 -3.85 -10.68
N LEU A 117 -6.55 -4.83 -10.81
CA LEU A 117 -8.01 -4.62 -10.83
C LEU A 117 -8.53 -4.02 -9.52
N TYR A 118 -7.97 -4.42 -8.38
CA TYR A 118 -8.40 -3.90 -7.08
C TYR A 118 -7.97 -2.45 -6.85
N GLY A 119 -6.77 -2.08 -7.32
CA GLY A 119 -6.20 -0.75 -7.10
C GLY A 119 -6.62 0.32 -8.11
N GLN A 120 -7.53 0.03 -9.05
CA GLN A 120 -7.96 1.02 -10.05
C GLN A 120 -8.55 2.30 -9.40
N VAL A 121 -8.25 3.44 -10.01
CA VAL A 121 -8.79 4.75 -9.63
C VAL A 121 -10.28 4.80 -9.97
N LYS A 122 -11.13 5.25 -9.03
CA LYS A 122 -12.55 5.55 -9.31
C LYS A 122 -12.84 7.02 -9.06
N GLY A 123 -13.13 7.77 -10.12
CA GLY A 123 -13.36 9.22 -10.05
C GLY A 123 -12.06 9.99 -9.74
N TYR A 124 -12.10 10.89 -8.75
CA TYR A 124 -11.00 11.80 -8.42
C TYR A 124 -9.92 11.22 -7.50
N GLY A 125 -10.00 9.94 -7.09
CA GLY A 125 -9.00 9.33 -6.23
C GLY A 125 -9.18 7.84 -6.03
N ARG A 126 -8.21 7.21 -5.37
CA ARG A 126 -8.28 5.79 -5.01
C ARG A 126 -8.93 5.66 -3.65
N THR A 127 -9.89 4.75 -3.54
CA THR A 127 -10.50 4.37 -2.26
C THR A 127 -10.25 2.91 -1.94
N LYS A 128 -9.47 2.21 -2.76
CA LYS A 128 -9.15 0.79 -2.62
C LYS A 128 -7.67 0.55 -2.85
N ALA A 129 -7.08 -0.27 -1.99
CA ALA A 129 -5.69 -0.68 -2.09
C ALA A 129 -5.53 -2.12 -1.61
N ALA A 130 -4.60 -2.86 -2.21
CA ALA A 130 -4.35 -4.24 -1.86
C ALA A 130 -2.86 -4.55 -1.76
N VAL A 131 -2.55 -5.52 -0.93
CA VAL A 131 -1.25 -6.20 -0.86
C VAL A 131 -1.46 -7.63 -1.34
N LEU A 132 -0.61 -8.09 -2.25
CA LEU A 132 -0.57 -9.49 -2.69
C LEU A 132 0.83 -10.04 -2.45
N LEU A 133 0.92 -11.16 -1.73
CA LEU A 133 2.19 -11.81 -1.40
C LEU A 133 2.22 -13.20 -2.03
N ALA A 134 2.90 -13.30 -3.17
CA ALA A 134 3.12 -14.56 -3.88
C ALA A 134 4.55 -15.07 -3.74
N ASP A 135 5.53 -14.17 -3.66
CA ASP A 135 6.94 -14.53 -3.58
C ASP A 135 7.74 -13.65 -2.60
N ARG A 136 9.03 -13.97 -2.43
CA ARG A 136 9.93 -13.21 -1.55
C ARG A 136 10.12 -11.75 -2.00
N LYS A 137 10.00 -11.44 -3.29
CA LYS A 137 10.11 -10.06 -3.78
C LYS A 137 8.92 -9.25 -3.31
N ASP A 138 7.74 -9.85 -3.21
CA ASP A 138 6.57 -9.19 -2.64
C ASP A 138 6.76 -8.85 -1.14
N LEU A 139 7.47 -9.69 -0.37
CA LEU A 139 7.81 -9.34 1.02
C LEU A 139 8.74 -8.12 1.08
N VAL A 140 9.75 -8.07 0.23
CA VAL A 140 10.65 -6.89 0.12
C VAL A 140 9.87 -5.64 -0.26
N ARG A 141 8.88 -5.77 -1.17
CA ARG A 141 7.97 -4.67 -1.52
C ARG A 141 7.13 -4.22 -0.34
N LEU A 142 6.59 -5.16 0.44
CA LEU A 142 5.80 -4.86 1.64
C LEU A 142 6.64 -4.13 2.69
N GLN A 143 7.84 -4.61 2.99
CA GLN A 143 8.77 -3.96 3.90
C GLN A 143 9.10 -2.53 3.45
N ALA A 144 9.36 -2.34 2.16
CA ALA A 144 9.62 -1.02 1.60
C ALA A 144 8.37 -0.12 1.66
N ALA A 145 7.17 -0.65 1.44
CA ALA A 145 5.92 0.10 1.57
C ALA A 145 5.66 0.55 3.02
N VAL A 146 5.94 -0.30 4.00
CA VAL A 146 5.93 0.06 5.43
C VAL A 146 6.95 1.16 5.71
N ALA A 147 8.18 1.02 5.21
CA ALA A 147 9.23 2.02 5.40
C ALA A 147 8.87 3.38 4.78
N VAL A 148 8.18 3.39 3.63
CA VAL A 148 7.63 4.62 3.02
C VAL A 148 6.58 5.23 3.95
N ARG A 149 5.62 4.47 4.48
CA ARG A 149 4.59 4.98 5.39
C ARG A 149 5.19 5.64 6.62
N GLU A 150 6.15 4.96 7.25
CA GLU A 150 6.88 5.49 8.42
C GLU A 150 7.71 6.75 8.05
N THR A 151 8.33 6.77 6.87
CA THR A 151 9.02 7.96 6.35
C THR A 151 8.05 9.12 6.17
N VAL A 152 6.91 8.90 5.54
CA VAL A 152 5.88 9.95 5.36
C VAL A 152 5.39 10.46 6.71
N ALA A 153 5.18 9.58 7.69
CA ALA A 153 4.65 9.93 9.01
C ALA A 153 5.58 10.84 9.84
N VAL A 154 6.90 10.71 9.70
CA VAL A 154 7.86 11.61 10.39
C VAL A 154 8.17 12.88 9.60
N ASN A 155 7.65 13.00 8.40
CA ASN A 155 7.66 14.23 7.62
C ASN A 155 6.25 14.84 7.62
N ASP A 156 6.11 16.07 7.14
CA ASP A 156 4.78 16.64 6.93
C ASP A 156 4.11 15.93 5.73
N ALA A 157 3.21 14.99 6.02
CA ALA A 157 2.51 14.19 5.02
C ALA A 157 1.79 15.03 3.96
N ALA A 158 1.26 16.20 4.35
CA ALA A 158 0.54 17.09 3.45
C ALA A 158 1.45 17.72 2.39
N THR A 159 2.74 17.87 2.68
CA THR A 159 3.70 18.48 1.76
C THR A 159 4.65 17.48 1.14
N ILE A 160 5.13 16.46 1.88
CA ILE A 160 6.17 15.54 1.42
C ILE A 160 5.76 14.78 0.17
N LEU A 161 4.48 14.48 -0.04
CA LEU A 161 3.99 13.77 -1.23
C LEU A 161 3.74 14.68 -2.46
N THR A 162 4.48 15.79 -2.57
CA THR A 162 4.41 16.71 -3.72
C THR A 162 5.76 16.83 -4.41
N LEU A 163 5.77 16.92 -5.74
CA LEU A 163 7.01 17.03 -6.54
C LEU A 163 7.80 18.27 -6.16
N ARG A 164 7.12 19.35 -5.75
CA ARG A 164 7.76 20.58 -5.28
C ARG A 164 8.69 20.33 -4.09
N GLN A 165 8.43 19.33 -3.24
CA GLN A 165 9.35 18.99 -2.15
C GLN A 165 10.58 18.22 -2.62
N PHE A 166 10.60 17.66 -3.83
CA PHE A 166 11.73 16.90 -4.35
C PHE A 166 12.66 17.76 -5.21
N HIS A 167 13.33 18.71 -4.56
CA HIS A 167 14.36 19.54 -5.17
C HIS A 167 15.68 19.43 -4.41
N VAL A 168 16.78 19.73 -5.10
CA VAL A 168 18.12 19.71 -4.53
C VAL A 168 18.18 20.64 -3.30
N GLY A 169 18.74 20.16 -2.21
CA GLY A 169 18.84 20.89 -0.94
C GLY A 169 17.69 20.64 0.03
N ARG A 170 16.59 19.98 -0.39
CA ARG A 170 15.54 19.56 0.56
C ARG A 170 16.05 18.43 1.45
N ARG A 171 15.79 18.57 2.75
CA ARG A 171 16.01 17.51 3.75
C ARG A 171 14.75 16.68 3.92
N ILE A 172 14.85 15.37 3.73
CA ILE A 172 13.82 14.38 4.05
C ILE A 172 14.31 13.60 5.26
N MET A 173 13.48 13.50 6.30
CA MET A 173 13.81 12.71 7.48
C MET A 173 13.48 11.25 7.22
N ILE A 174 14.46 10.36 7.35
CA ILE A 174 14.26 8.92 7.28
C ILE A 174 14.34 8.40 8.72
N PRO A 175 13.26 7.83 9.29
CA PRO A 175 13.33 7.29 10.63
C PRO A 175 14.18 6.03 10.64
N LYS A 176 14.88 5.78 11.74
CA LYS A 176 15.32 4.41 12.03
C LYS A 176 14.06 3.57 12.24
N MET A 177 13.99 2.43 11.58
CA MET A 177 12.86 1.54 11.76
C MET A 177 13.08 0.81 13.07
N ASP A 178 13.60 -0.41 13.01
CA ASP A 178 13.86 -1.15 14.21
C ASP A 178 14.99 -2.15 14.04
N PRO A 179 16.24 -1.73 14.23
CA PRO A 179 17.37 -2.64 14.11
C PRO A 179 17.31 -3.78 15.14
N LEU A 180 16.60 -3.60 16.26
CA LEU A 180 16.44 -4.62 17.31
C LEU A 180 15.19 -5.49 17.12
N HIS A 181 14.39 -5.21 16.09
CA HIS A 181 13.17 -5.92 15.75
C HIS A 181 12.20 -6.04 16.95
N GLU A 182 12.07 -5.01 17.80
CA GLU A 182 11.18 -4.99 18.97
C GLU A 182 9.73 -4.59 18.66
N ARG A 183 9.54 -3.70 17.69
CA ARG A 183 8.31 -3.05 17.26
C ARG A 183 7.52 -3.94 16.32
N VAL A 184 6.21 -3.74 16.38
CA VAL A 184 5.24 -4.38 15.51
C VAL A 184 4.87 -3.41 14.39
N PHE A 185 4.83 -3.89 13.15
CA PHE A 185 4.46 -3.08 11.99
C PHE A 185 3.06 -3.47 11.51
N LEU A 186 2.16 -2.48 11.44
CA LEU A 186 0.80 -2.67 10.93
C LEU A 186 0.79 -2.50 9.40
N VAL A 187 0.14 -3.45 8.72
CA VAL A 187 -0.32 -3.30 7.34
C VAL A 187 -1.73 -2.74 7.35
N ASP A 188 -1.87 -1.49 6.93
CA ASP A 188 -3.11 -0.73 6.82
C ASP A 188 -3.33 -0.27 5.35
N TYR A 189 -4.34 0.56 5.13
CA TYR A 189 -4.61 1.13 3.81
C TYR A 189 -3.41 1.87 3.22
N GLU A 190 -2.68 2.69 4.00
CA GLU A 190 -1.56 3.48 3.48
C GLU A 190 -0.40 2.58 3.04
N VAL A 191 -0.10 1.53 3.82
CA VAL A 191 0.90 0.53 3.43
C VAL A 191 0.45 -0.21 2.16
N ALA A 192 -0.82 -0.58 2.07
CA ALA A 192 -1.36 -1.22 0.86
C ALA A 192 -1.31 -0.29 -0.36
N ASP A 193 -1.55 1.01 -0.19
CA ASP A 193 -1.49 1.99 -1.26
C ASP A 193 -0.04 2.20 -1.73
N ASN A 194 0.90 2.34 -0.80
CA ASN A 194 2.33 2.40 -1.09
C ASN A 194 2.82 1.12 -1.80
N PHE A 195 2.34 -0.06 -1.37
CA PHE A 195 2.66 -1.34 -2.01
C PHE A 195 2.19 -1.36 -3.47
N PHE A 196 0.96 -0.92 -3.74
CA PHE A 196 0.43 -0.84 -5.09
C PHE A 196 1.22 0.16 -5.95
N LEU A 197 1.45 1.37 -5.43
CA LEU A 197 2.19 2.42 -6.11
C LEU A 197 3.66 2.04 -6.36
N SER A 198 4.23 1.11 -5.59
CA SER A 198 5.58 0.61 -5.87
C SER A 198 5.73 0.03 -7.28
N GLU A 199 4.63 -0.42 -7.90
CA GLU A 199 4.61 -1.05 -9.23
C GLU A 199 3.76 -0.25 -10.23
N PHE A 200 2.54 0.13 -9.84
CA PHE A 200 1.56 0.72 -10.75
C PHE A 200 1.48 2.25 -10.69
N TYR A 201 2.48 2.94 -10.11
CA TYR A 201 2.44 4.41 -9.97
C TYR A 201 2.18 5.16 -11.28
N TYR A 202 2.73 4.68 -12.39
CA TYR A 202 2.61 5.36 -13.67
C TYR A 202 1.19 5.28 -14.22
N GLU A 203 0.54 4.11 -14.11
CA GLU A 203 -0.88 3.94 -14.46
C GLU A 203 -1.75 4.87 -13.61
N VAL A 204 -1.53 4.90 -12.29
CA VAL A 204 -2.27 5.79 -11.37
C VAL A 204 -2.07 7.25 -11.71
N PHE A 205 -0.84 7.67 -12.02
CA PHE A 205 -0.52 9.03 -12.43
C PHE A 205 -1.29 9.40 -13.71
N GLN A 206 -1.20 8.56 -14.75
CA GLN A 206 -1.87 8.80 -16.03
C GLN A 206 -3.39 8.90 -15.87
N ASP A 207 -4.00 7.99 -15.13
CA ASP A 207 -5.46 7.99 -14.94
C ASP A 207 -5.92 9.19 -14.12
N THR A 208 -5.20 9.53 -13.05
CA THR A 208 -5.53 10.71 -12.24
C THR A 208 -5.39 12.01 -13.05
N PHE A 209 -4.33 12.12 -13.85
CA PHE A 209 -4.08 13.26 -14.70
C PHE A 209 -5.16 13.42 -15.77
N ARG A 210 -5.51 12.32 -16.46
CA ARG A 210 -6.56 12.28 -17.49
C ARG A 210 -7.92 12.70 -16.92
N ASN A 211 -8.32 12.12 -15.78
CA ASN A 211 -9.61 12.42 -15.13
C ASN A 211 -9.70 13.90 -14.74
N HIS A 212 -8.61 14.50 -14.25
CA HIS A 212 -8.59 15.93 -13.93
C HIS A 212 -8.65 16.80 -15.18
N TYR A 213 -7.93 16.44 -16.24
CA TYR A 213 -7.96 17.17 -17.51
C TYR A 213 -9.35 17.16 -18.14
N GLU A 214 -10.00 15.99 -18.18
CA GLU A 214 -11.37 15.85 -18.68
C GLU A 214 -12.38 16.64 -17.84
N GLY A 215 -12.28 16.58 -16.51
CA GLY A 215 -13.13 17.35 -15.61
C GLY A 215 -12.98 18.86 -15.80
N ILE A 216 -11.77 19.37 -16.01
CA ILE A 216 -11.53 20.79 -16.34
C ILE A 216 -12.17 21.14 -17.68
N ARG A 217 -12.02 20.29 -18.71
CA ARG A 217 -12.61 20.52 -20.04
C ARG A 217 -14.13 20.64 -19.95
N GLU A 218 -14.81 19.73 -19.24
CA GLU A 218 -16.26 19.78 -19.06
C GLU A 218 -16.73 21.04 -18.34
N LEU A 219 -15.99 21.52 -17.34
CA LEU A 219 -16.30 22.77 -16.64
C LEU A 219 -16.16 24.00 -17.54
N LEU A 220 -15.15 24.03 -18.41
CA LEU A 220 -14.96 25.10 -19.38
C LEU A 220 -16.08 25.10 -20.43
N ASP A 221 -16.47 23.93 -20.94
CA ASP A 221 -17.56 23.79 -21.91
C ASP A 221 -18.93 24.22 -21.33
N ARG A 222 -19.15 23.97 -20.02
CA ARG A 222 -20.39 24.41 -19.33
C ARG A 222 -20.43 25.90 -19.02
N LYS A 223 -19.28 26.56 -18.84
CA LYS A 223 -19.20 28.02 -18.62
C LYS A 223 -19.20 28.84 -19.91
N GLY A 224 -18.96 28.20 -21.05
CA GLY A 224 -19.04 28.80 -22.39
C GLY A 224 -20.44 28.78 -23.02
N ARG A 225 -21.45 28.29 -22.31
CA ARG A 225 -22.89 28.38 -22.63
C ARG A 225 -23.58 29.33 -21.66
#